data_AF-A0A0S3KD97-F1
#
_entry.id   AF-A0A0S3KD97-F1
#
_cell.length_a   1.000
_cell.length_b   1.000
_cell.length_c   1.000
_cell.angle_alpha   90.00
_cell.angle_beta   90.00
_cell.angle_gamma   90.00
#
_symmetry.space_group_name_H-M   'P 1'
#
loop_
_entity.id
_entity.type
_entity.pdbx_description
1 polymer ?
#
loop_
_entity_poly.entity_id
_entity_poly.type
_entity_poly.pdbx_seq_one_letter_code
_entity_poly.pdbx_strand_id
1 'polypeptide(L)'
;MKIFDKISDFFDDRRRVKHQRIREKNDQLRAQGKTPLKKGWGTMVNTGSGGINQDPTTRVYDVAQQQKNISEEHDIKERRSGEVKRK
;
A
#
# COMPACT_ATOMS: atom_id res chain seq x y z
N MET A 1 35.64 15.75 -8.17
CA MET A 1 34.35 15.99 -8.85
C MET A 1 34.11 14.88 -9.88
N LYS A 2 33.67 13.67 -9.44
CA LYS A 2 33.47 12.50 -10.34
C LYS A 2 32.47 11.44 -9.84
N ILE A 3 32.15 11.37 -8.55
CA ILE A 3 31.25 10.34 -7.98
C ILE A 3 29.92 10.93 -7.50
N PHE A 4 29.96 12.04 -6.76
CA PHE A 4 28.74 12.72 -6.31
C PHE A 4 27.88 13.22 -7.48
N ASP A 5 28.51 13.72 -8.54
CA ASP A 5 27.84 14.18 -9.75
C ASP A 5 27.08 13.02 -10.44
N LYS A 6 27.74 11.86 -10.58
CA LYS A 6 27.11 10.65 -11.15
C LYS A 6 25.93 10.13 -10.34
N ILE A 7 26.02 10.22 -9.00
CA ILE A 7 24.93 9.82 -8.11
C ILE A 7 23.76 10.79 -8.25
N SER A 8 24.02 12.10 -8.32
CA SER A 8 23.00 13.12 -8.55
C SER A 8 22.29 12.90 -9.88
N ASP A 9 23.05 12.71 -10.96
CA ASP A 9 22.53 12.46 -12.31
C ASP A 9 21.63 11.22 -12.34
N PHE A 10 22.03 10.13 -11.67
CA PHE A 10 21.22 8.92 -11.57
C PHE A 10 19.86 9.18 -10.89
N PHE A 11 19.84 9.94 -9.79
CA PHE A 11 18.59 10.28 -9.12
C PHE A 11 17.71 11.20 -9.95
N ASP A 12 18.30 12.14 -10.68
CA ASP A 12 17.56 13.06 -11.54
C ASP A 12 16.96 12.34 -12.76
N ASP A 13 17.71 11.42 -13.38
CA ASP A 13 17.18 10.58 -14.45
C ASP A 13 16.06 9.67 -13.95
N ARG A 14 16.21 9.09 -12.75
CA ARG A 14 15.15 8.29 -12.12
C ARG A 14 13.88 9.12 -11.88
N ARG A 15 14.01 10.38 -11.46
CA ARG A 15 12.88 11.31 -11.29
C ARG A 15 12.23 11.65 -12.63
N ARG A 16 13.03 11.93 -13.66
CA ARG A 16 12.55 12.24 -15.02
C ARG A 16 11.73 11.07 -15.59
N VAL A 17 12.27 9.85 -15.53
CA VAL A 17 11.58 8.63 -15.97
C VAL A 17 10.27 8.42 -15.20
N LYS A 18 10.30 8.59 -13.87
CA LYS A 18 9.08 8.49 -13.05
C LYS A 18 8.03 9.52 -13.46
N HIS A 19 8.42 10.78 -13.68
CA HIS A 19 7.50 11.83 -14.09
C HIS A 19 6.90 11.58 -15.47
N GLN A 20 7.68 11.07 -16.42
CA GLN A 20 7.19 10.70 -17.74
C GLN A 20 6.11 9.61 -17.65
N ARG A 21 6.36 8.53 -16.91
CA ARG A 21 5.37 7.46 -16.69
C ARG A 21 4.07 7.96 -16.06
N ILE A 22 4.17 8.93 -15.13
CA ILE A 22 2.99 9.54 -14.51
C ILE A 22 2.19 10.36 -15.53
N ARG A 23 2.86 11.10 -16.43
CA ARG A 23 2.19 11.86 -17.49
C ARG A 23 1.45 10.92 -18.43
N GLU A 24 2.12 9.89 -18.92
CA GLU A 24 1.52 8.87 -19.80
C GLU A 24 0.30 8.21 -19.16
N LYS A 25 0.42 7.78 -17.89
CA LYS A 25 -0.72 7.21 -17.14
C LYS A 25 -1.86 8.21 -16.99
N ASN A 26 -1.56 9.48 -16.73
CA ASN A 26 -2.58 10.52 -16.60
C ASN A 26 -3.27 10.81 -17.93
N ASP A 27 -2.54 10.79 -19.05
CA ASP A 27 -3.10 10.96 -20.38
C ASP A 27 -4.03 9.81 -20.75
N GLN A 28 -3.66 8.57 -20.42
CA GLN A 28 -4.54 7.41 -20.55
C GLN A 28 -5.82 7.56 -19.72
N LEU A 29 -5.71 8.04 -18.47
CA LEU A 29 -6.88 8.26 -17.62
C LEU A 29 -7.81 9.35 -18.20
N ARG A 30 -7.24 10.44 -18.72
CA ARG A 30 -8.01 11.50 -19.41
C ARG A 30 -8.72 10.98 -20.65
N ALA A 31 -8.05 10.13 -21.44
CA ALA A 31 -8.65 9.49 -22.62
C ALA A 31 -9.85 8.60 -22.24
N GLN A 32 -9.83 7.99 -21.05
CA GLN A 32 -10.96 7.24 -20.48
C GLN A 32 -12.03 8.14 -19.85
N GLY A 33 -11.94 9.47 -19.98
CA GLY A 33 -12.84 10.44 -19.34
C GLY A 33 -12.65 10.58 -17.83
N LYS A 34 -11.61 9.97 -17.25
CA LYS A 34 -11.32 10.03 -15.81
C LYS A 34 -10.38 11.20 -15.54
N THR A 35 -10.73 12.04 -14.55
CA THR A 35 -9.84 13.11 -14.10
C THR A 35 -8.73 12.51 -13.24
N PRO A 36 -7.44 12.59 -13.64
CA PRO A 36 -6.36 12.07 -12.82
C PRO A 36 -6.33 12.80 -11.48
N LEU A 37 -6.21 12.03 -10.39
CA LEU A 37 -6.26 12.52 -9.02
C LEU A 37 -5.29 13.70 -8.85
N LYS A 38 -5.78 14.81 -8.28
CA LYS A 38 -5.00 16.05 -8.11
C LYS A 38 -3.65 15.73 -7.46
N LYS A 39 -2.58 16.35 -7.95
CA LYS A 39 -1.25 16.32 -7.32
C LYS A 39 -1.34 16.98 -5.93
N GLY A 40 -1.68 16.19 -4.92
CA GLY A 40 -1.78 16.62 -3.53
C GLY A 40 -1.79 15.43 -2.58
N TRP A 41 -1.42 15.66 -1.32
CA TRP A 41 -1.48 14.70 -0.21
C TRP A 41 -2.94 14.45 0.22
N GLY A 42 -3.76 13.83 -0.64
CA GLY A 42 -5.19 13.77 -0.28
C GLY A 42 -6.10 12.81 -1.03
N THR A 43 -5.70 12.17 -2.11
CA THR A 43 -6.55 11.16 -2.72
C THR A 43 -5.71 10.01 -3.24
N MET A 44 -5.25 9.17 -2.31
CA MET A 44 -4.83 7.82 -2.63
C MET A 44 -6.12 6.99 -2.79
N VAL A 45 -6.29 6.33 -3.94
CA VAL A 45 -7.47 5.47 -4.20
C VAL A 45 -7.56 4.44 -3.09
N ASN A 46 -8.71 4.31 -2.45
CA ASN A 46 -8.97 3.24 -1.49
C ASN A 46 -9.03 1.92 -2.27
N THR A 47 -7.88 1.25 -2.42
CA THR A 47 -7.74 0.01 -3.20
C THR A 47 -8.33 -1.21 -2.50
N GLY A 48 -9.04 -1.03 -1.38
CA GLY A 48 -9.61 -2.13 -0.58
C GLY A 48 -8.57 -3.03 0.09
N SER A 49 -7.30 -2.90 -0.26
CA SER A 49 -6.16 -3.62 0.29
C SER A 49 -5.18 -2.61 0.89
N GLY A 50 -5.17 -2.52 2.22
CA GLY A 50 -4.08 -1.90 2.97
C GLY A 50 -4.36 -0.53 3.57
N GLY A 51 -5.14 -0.49 4.65
CA GLY A 51 -4.78 0.08 5.97
C GLY A 51 -4.26 1.52 6.14
N ILE A 52 -4.04 2.30 5.09
CA ILE A 52 -3.43 3.64 5.19
C ILE A 52 -4.47 4.76 5.14
N ASN A 53 -5.72 4.46 4.76
CA ASN A 53 -6.76 5.47 4.46
C ASN A 53 -8.00 5.42 5.35
N GLN A 54 -8.01 4.63 6.42
CA GLN A 54 -9.12 4.64 7.36
C GLN A 54 -8.84 5.60 8.52
N ASP A 55 -9.90 6.21 9.05
CA ASP A 55 -9.86 6.99 10.30
C ASP A 55 -9.08 6.18 11.36
N PRO A 56 -8.16 6.81 12.12
CA PRO A 56 -7.38 6.12 13.16
C PRO A 56 -8.25 5.26 14.09
N THR A 57 -9.50 5.65 14.35
CA THR A 57 -10.46 4.88 15.14
C THR A 57 -10.84 3.56 14.46
N THR A 58 -11.19 3.61 13.18
CA THR A 58 -11.50 2.42 12.38
C THR A 58 -10.28 1.52 12.15
N ARG A 59 -9.07 2.10 12.04
CA ARG A 59 -7.82 1.35 11.92
C ARG A 59 -7.57 0.46 13.15
N VAL A 60 -7.80 0.99 14.35
CA VAL A 60 -7.63 0.22 15.60
C VAL A 60 -8.62 -0.93 15.66
N TYR A 61 -9.86 -0.71 15.21
CA TYR A 61 -10.88 -1.75 15.15
C TYR A 61 -10.51 -2.88 14.17
N ASP A 62 -10.07 -2.54 12.96
CA ASP A 62 -9.68 -3.52 11.95
C ASP A 62 -8.47 -4.37 12.37
N VAL A 63 -7.47 -3.76 13.02
CA VAL A 63 -6.30 -4.51 13.54
C VAL A 63 -6.72 -5.46 14.65
N ALA A 64 -7.58 -5.02 15.58
CA ALA A 64 -8.07 -5.88 16.66
C ALA A 64 -8.90 -7.05 16.11
N GLN A 65 -9.75 -6.81 15.11
CA GLN A 65 -10.52 -7.86 14.43
C GLN A 65 -9.62 -8.83 13.66
N GLN A 66 -8.60 -8.33 12.96
CA GLN A 66 -7.63 -9.19 12.27
C GLN A 66 -6.87 -10.10 13.26
N GLN A 67 -6.40 -9.54 14.39
CA GLN A 67 -5.71 -10.31 15.42
C GLN A 67 -6.63 -11.41 16.00
N LYS A 68 -7.91 -11.07 16.22
CA LYS A 68 -8.92 -12.01 16.71
C LYS A 68 -9.17 -13.13 15.69
N ASN A 69 -9.36 -12.80 14.43
CA ASN A 69 -9.56 -13.79 13.36
C ASN A 69 -8.34 -14.72 13.21
N ILE A 70 -7.12 -14.17 13.29
CA ILE A 70 -5.88 -14.97 13.27
C ILE A 70 -5.82 -15.92 14.47
N SER A 71 -6.20 -15.46 15.67
CA SER A 71 -6.23 -16.31 16.86
C SER A 71 -7.28 -17.44 16.75
N GLU A 72 -8.47 -17.13 16.24
CA GLU A 72 -9.53 -18.12 16.03
C GLU A 72 -9.14 -19.14 14.97
N GLU A 73 -8.52 -18.70 13.86
CA GLU A 73 -7.97 -19.61 12.85
C GLU A 73 -6.87 -20.51 13.41
N HIS A 74 -6.02 -19.99 14.29
CA HIS A 74 -4.98 -20.76 14.95
C HIS A 74 -5.58 -21.81 15.88
N ASP A 75 -6.56 -21.45 16.70
CA ASP A 75 -7.26 -22.38 17.60
C ASP A 75 -8.02 -23.47 16.83
N ILE A 76 -8.65 -23.11 15.72
CA ILE A 76 -9.32 -24.08 14.83
C ILE A 76 -8.31 -25.03 14.20
N LYS A 77 -7.13 -24.52 13.80
CA LYS A 77 -6.03 -25.35 13.27
C LYS A 77 -5.48 -26.29 14.34
N GLU A 78 -5.25 -25.82 15.57
CA GLU A 78 -4.80 -26.66 16.69
C GLU A 78 -5.83 -27.77 17.02
N ARG A 79 -7.13 -27.44 17.04
CA ARG A 79 -8.19 -28.45 17.24
C ARG A 79 -8.24 -29.48 16.11
N ARG A 80 -7.97 -29.06 14.87
CA ARG A 80 -7.95 -29.95 13.69
C ARG A 80 -6.67 -30.78 13.61
N SER A 81 -5.54 -30.27 14.08
CA SER A 81 -4.26 -30.99 14.10
C SER A 81 -4.18 -32.03 15.22
N GLY A 82 -5.09 -31.98 16.20
CA GLY A 82 -5.15 -32.93 17.33
C GLY A 82 -4.07 -32.69 18.38
N GLU A 83 -3.29 -31.61 18.26
CA GLU A 83 -2.27 -31.22 19.25
C GLU A 83 -2.95 -30.53 20.44
N VAL A 84 -3.46 -31.35 21.37
CA VAL A 84 -3.91 -30.85 22.68
C VAL A 84 -2.67 -30.43 23.47
N LYS A 85 -2.44 -29.13 23.62
CA LYS A 85 -1.48 -28.59 24.59
C LYS A 85 -1.90 -29.04 25.99
N ARG A 86 -1.21 -30.06 26.53
CA ARG A 86 -1.27 -30.36 27.97
C ARG A 86 -0.68 -29.15 28.70
N LYS A 87 -1.46 -28.62 29.65
CA LYS A 87 -1.06 -27.52 30.53
C LYS A 87 0.21 -27.84 31.30
#